data_AF-A0A971BEY1-F1
#
_entry.id   AF-A0A971BEY1-F1
#
_cell.length_a   1.000
_cell.length_b   1.000
_cell.length_c   1.000
_cell.angle_alpha   90.00
_cell.angle_beta   90.00
_cell.angle_gamma   90.00
#
_symmetry.space_group_name_H-M   'P 1'
#
loop_
_entity.id
_entity.type
_entity.pdbx_description
1 polymer ?
#
loop_
_entity_poly.entity_id
_entity_poly.type
_entity_poly.pdbx_seq_one_letter_code
_entity_poly.pdbx_strand_id
1 'polypeptide(L)'
;MTSVSDRAPVRSYQRIFRPERRIYQVEGHRLPVPGGVPLRWVGYFLASLLAVIALSGRSPLVAALAAAVAAGGGWVAGRAPGALAAGSAAFVAAQLVGLVLSGLDWPLRLAIVPALLATVGTQATPDGRVAHRYAISWLALQLRPARRSLGRPLPPSGETRRRPAAVWVAGDSSGSLRRGRVTGPARVTFAAPLAVRRRGRRLVATPTTQPESVAAGVDLAAGERLEVRP
;
A
#
# COMPACT_ATOMS: atom_id res chain seq x y z
N MET A 1 -5.05 48.77 -17.98
CA MET A 1 -4.12 47.77 -18.54
C MET A 1 -3.07 47.46 -17.50
N THR A 2 -3.28 46.42 -16.71
CA THR A 2 -2.35 45.94 -15.68
C THR A 2 -1.81 44.59 -16.14
N SER A 3 -0.49 44.51 -16.30
CA SER A 3 0.22 43.30 -16.73
C SER A 3 0.16 42.25 -15.64
N VAL A 4 -0.49 41.12 -15.95
CA VAL A 4 -0.43 39.92 -15.12
C VAL A 4 0.96 39.31 -15.32
N SER A 5 1.80 39.43 -14.30
CA SER A 5 3.12 38.81 -14.23
C SER A 5 2.95 37.28 -14.28
N ASP A 6 3.38 36.68 -15.39
CA ASP A 6 3.34 35.24 -15.65
C ASP A 6 4.37 34.53 -14.75
N ARG A 7 3.98 34.30 -13.49
CA ARG A 7 4.79 33.53 -12.54
C ARG A 7 4.68 32.06 -12.89
N ALA A 8 5.67 31.56 -13.62
CA ALA A 8 5.84 30.14 -13.88
C ALA A 8 5.72 29.35 -12.55
N PRO A 9 4.74 28.43 -12.43
CA PRO A 9 4.54 27.69 -11.19
C PRO A 9 5.75 26.79 -10.96
N VAL A 10 6.57 27.14 -9.95
CA VAL A 10 7.62 26.25 -9.45
C VAL A 10 6.93 25.02 -8.88
N ARG A 11 6.82 23.96 -9.71
CA ARG A 11 6.29 22.67 -9.28
C ARG A 11 7.30 22.07 -8.32
N SER A 12 7.00 22.16 -7.03
CA SER A 12 7.78 21.53 -5.99
C SER A 12 7.89 20.02 -6.25
N TYR A 13 9.08 19.58 -6.68
CA TYR A 13 9.44 18.16 -6.78
C TYR A 13 9.56 17.49 -5.40
N GLN A 14 9.30 18.21 -4.29
CA GLN A 14 9.35 17.66 -2.93
C GLN A 14 8.34 16.54 -2.68
N ARG A 15 7.34 16.36 -3.56
CA ARG A 15 6.43 15.21 -3.47
C ARG A 15 7.09 13.88 -3.89
N ILE A 16 8.16 13.93 -4.69
CA ILE A 16 8.91 12.76 -5.15
C ILE A 16 9.98 12.37 -4.13
N PHE A 17 10.66 13.36 -3.53
CA PHE A 17 11.69 13.13 -2.52
C PHE A 17 11.10 13.21 -1.11
N ARG A 18 10.79 12.05 -0.52
CA ARG A 18 10.50 11.98 0.91
C ARG A 18 11.82 11.92 1.67
N PRO A 19 12.22 12.97 2.43
CA PRO A 19 13.45 12.93 3.19
C PRO A 19 13.41 11.77 4.18
N GLU A 20 14.41 10.90 4.10
CA GLU A 20 14.61 9.82 5.05
C GLU A 20 15.44 10.35 6.22
N ARG A 21 14.93 10.15 7.45
CA ARG A 21 15.67 10.53 8.65
C ARG A 21 16.82 9.55 8.87
N ARG A 22 18.04 10.07 9.02
CA ARG A 22 19.29 9.31 9.13
C ARG A 22 20.16 9.85 10.26
N ILE A 23 20.91 8.96 10.91
CA ILE A 23 21.92 9.30 11.92
C ILE A 23 23.27 9.30 11.21
N TYR A 24 23.98 10.43 11.28
CA TYR A 24 25.32 10.56 10.69
C TYR A 24 26.43 10.53 11.75
N GLN A 25 26.10 10.87 12.99
CA GLN A 25 27.03 10.99 14.09
C GLN A 25 26.38 10.53 15.40
N VAL A 26 27.18 9.97 16.29
CA VAL A 26 26.80 9.63 17.67
C VAL A 26 27.83 10.30 18.57
N GLU A 27 27.37 11.13 19.52
CA GLU A 27 28.26 11.87 20.44
C GLU A 27 29.38 12.65 19.70
N GLY A 28 29.03 13.29 18.59
CA GLY A 28 29.98 14.05 17.76
C GLY A 28 30.92 13.21 16.88
N HIS A 29 30.96 11.88 17.06
CA HIS A 29 31.78 10.98 16.25
C HIS A 29 31.02 10.55 14.99
N ARG A 30 31.64 10.71 13.82
CA ARG A 30 31.07 10.26 12.54
C ARG A 30 31.00 8.75 12.49
N LEU A 31 29.83 8.23 12.10
CA LEU A 31 29.67 6.80 11.87
C LEU A 31 30.48 6.37 10.63
N PRO A 32 31.14 5.19 10.65
CA PRO A 32 31.88 4.65 9.51
C PRO A 32 30.96 4.06 8.44
N VAL A 33 29.78 4.67 8.23
CA VAL A 33 28.78 4.22 7.25
C VAL A 33 28.49 5.38 6.29
N PRO A 34 28.89 5.28 5.01
CA PRO A 34 28.65 6.35 4.05
C PRO A 34 27.15 6.59 3.90
N GLY A 35 26.74 7.86 4.00
CA GLY A 35 25.33 8.24 3.91
C GLY A 35 24.50 8.01 5.18
N GLY A 36 25.13 7.66 6.30
CA GLY A 36 24.47 7.53 7.61
C GLY A 36 23.51 6.35 7.74
N VAL A 37 23.07 6.08 8.96
CA VAL A 37 22.17 4.96 9.29
C VAL A 37 20.71 5.43 9.26
N PRO A 38 19.84 4.85 8.42
CA PRO A 38 18.41 5.21 8.41
C PRO A 38 17.74 4.91 9.75
N LEU A 39 16.94 5.84 10.28
CA LEU A 39 16.14 5.59 11.50
C LEU A 39 15.21 4.38 11.35
N ARG A 40 14.77 4.10 10.11
CA ARG A 40 13.98 2.90 9.83
C ARG A 40 14.77 1.62 10.06
N TRP A 41 16.03 1.59 9.66
CA TRP A 41 16.92 0.45 9.90
C TRP A 41 17.06 0.21 11.40
N VAL A 42 17.27 1.28 12.19
CA VAL A 42 17.31 1.20 13.66
C VAL A 42 16.00 0.65 14.23
N GLY A 43 14.85 1.13 13.74
CA GLY A 43 13.54 0.62 14.16
C GLY A 43 13.35 -0.87 13.85
N TYR A 44 13.74 -1.32 12.65
CA TYR A 44 13.68 -2.74 12.30
C TYR A 44 14.66 -3.59 13.12
N PHE A 45 15.88 -3.08 13.36
CA PHE A 45 16.88 -3.74 14.19
C PHE A 45 16.36 -3.94 15.61
N LEU A 46 15.83 -2.89 16.24
CA LEU A 46 15.29 -2.98 17.59
C LEU A 46 14.09 -3.94 17.66
N ALA A 47 13.15 -3.85 16.71
CA ALA A 47 11.99 -4.73 16.68
C ALA A 47 12.38 -6.20 16.48
N SER A 48 13.32 -6.48 15.58
CA SER A 48 13.81 -7.84 15.33
C SER A 48 14.65 -8.38 16.49
N LEU A 49 15.46 -7.55 17.13
CA LEU A 49 16.19 -7.91 18.35
C LEU A 49 15.25 -8.34 19.47
N LEU A 50 14.21 -7.55 19.74
CA LEU A 50 13.20 -7.89 20.76
C LEU A 50 12.46 -9.17 20.40
N ALA A 51 12.10 -9.37 19.13
CA ALA A 51 11.48 -10.61 18.67
C ALA A 51 12.40 -11.82 18.87
N VAL A 52 13.69 -11.70 18.53
CA VAL A 52 14.67 -12.76 18.74
C VAL A 52 14.80 -13.09 20.22
N ILE A 53 14.92 -12.09 21.10
CA ILE A 53 14.99 -12.31 22.55
C ILE A 53 13.75 -13.06 23.06
N ALA A 54 12.55 -12.58 22.68
CA ALA A 54 11.30 -13.18 23.10
C ALA A 54 11.13 -14.63 22.62
N LEU A 55 11.50 -14.92 21.36
CA LEU A 55 11.38 -16.25 20.77
C LEU A 55 12.46 -17.21 21.25
N SER A 56 13.69 -16.73 21.51
CA SER A 56 14.81 -17.56 21.97
C SER A 56 14.56 -18.18 23.34
N GLY A 57 13.75 -17.52 24.18
CA GLY A 57 13.34 -18.06 25.48
C GLY A 57 12.36 -19.25 25.39
N ARG A 58 11.87 -19.58 24.19
CA ARG A 58 10.90 -20.66 23.92
C ARG A 58 9.68 -20.63 24.86
N SER A 59 9.30 -19.41 25.25
CA SER A 59 8.24 -19.19 26.22
C SER A 59 6.89 -19.58 25.62
N PRO A 60 6.12 -20.48 26.27
CA PRO A 60 4.79 -20.84 25.79
C PRO A 60 3.86 -19.64 25.79
N LEU A 61 4.11 -18.62 26.64
CA LEU A 61 3.37 -17.37 26.63
C LEU A 61 3.58 -16.59 25.32
N VAL A 62 4.82 -16.48 24.84
CA VAL A 62 5.13 -15.80 23.57
C VAL A 62 4.50 -16.55 22.41
N ALA A 63 4.57 -17.88 22.41
CA ALA A 63 3.91 -18.71 21.40
C ALA A 63 2.37 -18.57 21.45
N ALA A 64 1.78 -18.53 22.64
CA ALA A 64 0.34 -18.32 22.83
C ALA A 64 -0.12 -16.92 22.36
N LEU A 65 0.68 -15.88 22.61
CA LEU A 65 0.41 -14.53 22.09
C LEU A 65 0.45 -14.50 20.56
N ALA A 66 1.47 -15.12 19.95
CA ALA A 66 1.55 -15.25 18.49
C ALA A 66 0.33 -16.00 17.93
N ALA A 67 -0.07 -17.09 18.59
CA ALA A 67 -1.26 -17.85 18.25
C ALA A 67 -2.54 -17.02 18.34
N ALA A 68 -2.72 -16.25 19.42
CA ALA A 68 -3.88 -15.39 19.63
C ALA A 68 -3.98 -14.29 18.55
N VAL A 69 -2.86 -13.66 18.20
CA VAL A 69 -2.82 -12.65 17.13
C VAL A 69 -3.18 -13.27 15.77
N ALA A 70 -2.61 -14.44 15.45
CA ALA A 70 -2.89 -15.13 14.19
C ALA A 70 -4.35 -15.61 14.11
N ALA A 71 -4.87 -16.18 15.19
CA ALA A 71 -6.26 -16.60 15.30
C ALA A 71 -7.21 -15.40 15.17
N GLY A 72 -6.91 -14.28 15.84
CA GLY A 72 -7.66 -13.02 15.71
C GLY A 72 -7.69 -12.53 14.25
N GLY A 73 -6.56 -12.59 13.54
CA GLY A 73 -6.50 -12.29 12.11
C GLY A 73 -7.39 -13.21 11.26
N GLY A 74 -7.36 -14.52 11.52
CA GLY A 74 -8.23 -15.49 10.84
C GLY A 74 -9.72 -15.30 11.14
N TRP A 75 -10.06 -14.91 12.37
CA TRP A 75 -11.42 -14.54 12.78
C TRP A 75 -11.92 -13.31 12.05
N VAL A 76 -11.13 -12.23 12.01
CA VAL A 76 -11.50 -11.01 11.29
C VAL A 76 -11.63 -11.26 9.79
N ALA A 77 -10.84 -12.19 9.22
CA ALA A 77 -11.00 -12.62 7.84
C ALA A 77 -12.29 -13.45 7.57
N GLY A 78 -13.11 -13.72 8.59
CA GLY A 78 -14.42 -14.35 8.46
C GLY A 78 -14.39 -15.86 8.30
N ARG A 79 -13.32 -16.54 8.71
CA ARG A 79 -13.17 -18.00 8.57
C ARG A 79 -12.81 -18.64 9.91
N ALA A 80 -13.82 -19.10 10.66
CA ALA A 80 -13.63 -19.80 11.93
C ALA A 80 -12.62 -20.98 11.87
N PRO A 81 -12.67 -21.90 10.87
CA PRO A 81 -11.64 -22.93 10.76
C PRO A 81 -10.26 -22.36 10.41
N GLY A 82 -10.23 -21.23 9.67
CA GLY A 82 -9.00 -20.52 9.37
C GLY A 82 -8.35 -19.88 10.59
N ALA A 83 -9.14 -19.47 11.60
CA ALA A 83 -8.63 -18.91 12.84
C ALA A 83 -7.89 -19.96 13.68
N LEU A 84 -8.48 -21.14 13.86
CA LEU A 84 -7.84 -22.24 14.59
C LEU A 84 -6.57 -22.69 13.86
N ALA A 85 -6.65 -22.93 12.56
CA ALA A 85 -5.49 -23.31 11.76
C ALA A 85 -4.36 -22.26 11.83
N ALA A 86 -4.69 -20.97 11.72
CA ALA A 86 -3.72 -19.89 11.83
C ALA A 86 -3.11 -19.80 13.24
N GLY A 87 -3.92 -19.93 14.29
CA GLY A 87 -3.45 -19.93 15.67
C GLY A 87 -2.51 -21.08 15.98
N SER A 88 -2.92 -22.31 15.65
CA SER A 88 -2.09 -23.52 15.82
C SER A 88 -0.79 -23.44 15.02
N ALA A 89 -0.85 -23.02 13.75
CA ALA A 89 0.33 -22.85 12.92
C ALA A 89 1.29 -21.80 13.50
N ALA A 90 0.78 -20.66 13.98
CA ALA A 90 1.61 -19.62 14.58
C ALA A 90 2.25 -20.08 15.90
N PHE A 91 1.53 -20.85 16.73
CA PHE A 91 2.09 -21.44 17.94
C PHE A 91 3.28 -22.36 17.61
N VAL A 92 3.07 -23.31 16.70
CA VAL A 92 4.11 -24.28 16.29
C VAL A 92 5.29 -23.54 15.66
N ALA A 93 5.03 -22.59 14.78
CA ALA A 93 6.07 -21.79 14.15
C ALA A 93 6.91 -21.01 15.19
N ALA A 94 6.28 -20.38 16.19
CA ALA A 94 7.00 -19.68 17.24
C ALA A 94 7.92 -20.62 18.04
N GLN A 95 7.47 -21.83 18.35
CA GLN A 95 8.27 -22.83 19.06
C GLN A 95 9.45 -23.34 18.21
N LEU A 96 9.23 -23.58 16.91
CA LEU A 96 10.28 -24.00 15.99
C LEU A 96 11.33 -22.90 15.77
N VAL A 97 10.88 -21.66 15.59
CA VAL A 97 11.79 -20.51 15.47
C VAL A 97 12.59 -20.34 16.76
N GLY A 98 11.94 -20.45 17.92
CA GLY A 98 12.63 -20.40 19.21
C GLY A 98 13.67 -21.51 19.36
N LEU A 99 13.36 -22.74 18.93
CA LEU A 99 14.31 -23.86 18.91
C LEU A 99 15.53 -23.53 18.03
N VAL A 100 15.31 -23.06 16.79
CA VAL A 100 16.40 -22.69 15.87
C VAL A 100 17.26 -21.57 16.45
N LEU A 101 16.62 -20.50 16.95
CA LEU A 101 17.33 -19.37 17.56
C LEU A 101 18.10 -19.78 18.82
N SER A 102 17.56 -20.70 19.63
CA SER A 102 18.24 -21.18 20.83
C SER A 102 19.54 -21.94 20.52
N GLY A 103 19.66 -22.54 19.34
CA GLY A 103 20.87 -23.21 18.88
C GLY A 103 21.93 -22.28 18.29
N LEU A 104 21.65 -20.99 18.11
CA LEU A 104 22.62 -20.01 17.62
C LEU A 104 23.44 -19.41 18.77
N ASP A 105 24.74 -19.21 18.53
CA ASP A 105 25.60 -18.46 19.43
C ASP A 105 25.11 -17.04 19.65
N TRP A 106 25.46 -16.47 20.82
CA TRP A 106 24.99 -15.15 21.22
C TRP A 106 25.26 -14.03 20.20
N PRO A 107 26.41 -13.97 19.48
CA PRO A 107 26.64 -12.89 18.51
C PRO A 107 25.78 -13.06 17.25
N LEU A 108 25.66 -14.30 16.78
CA LEU A 108 24.81 -14.65 15.63
C LEU A 108 23.36 -14.26 15.93
N ARG A 109 22.89 -14.66 17.10
CA ARG A 109 21.51 -14.47 17.54
C ARG A 109 21.17 -13.01 17.83
N LEU A 110 21.99 -12.31 18.61
CA LEU A 110 21.63 -10.98 19.14
C LEU A 110 22.10 -9.82 18.28
N ALA A 111 23.09 -10.01 17.39
CA ALA A 111 23.56 -8.94 16.51
C ALA A 111 23.26 -9.25 15.04
N ILE A 112 23.70 -10.42 14.56
CA ILE A 112 23.70 -10.70 13.11
C ILE A 112 22.27 -10.94 12.59
N VAL A 113 21.47 -11.79 13.26
CA VAL A 113 20.09 -12.05 12.83
C VAL A 113 19.24 -10.76 12.82
N PRO A 114 19.22 -9.93 13.87
CA PRO A 114 18.51 -8.64 13.85
C PRO A 114 19.03 -7.67 12.77
N ALA A 115 20.35 -7.58 12.57
CA ALA A 115 20.93 -6.74 11.53
C ALA A 115 20.54 -7.19 10.12
N LEU A 116 20.52 -8.51 9.86
CA LEU A 116 20.06 -9.07 8.59
C LEU A 116 18.58 -8.78 8.38
N LEU A 117 17.73 -9.00 9.39
CA LEU A 117 16.30 -8.71 9.30
C LEU A 117 16.04 -7.21 9.08
N ALA A 118 16.81 -6.33 9.71
CA ALA A 118 16.74 -4.89 9.48
C ALA A 118 17.15 -4.49 8.05
N THR A 119 18.21 -5.13 7.54
CA THR A 119 18.70 -4.91 6.17
C THR A 119 17.66 -5.37 5.16
N VAL A 120 17.13 -6.59 5.29
CA VAL A 120 16.04 -7.09 4.43
C VAL A 120 14.80 -6.21 4.56
N GLY A 121 14.39 -5.83 5.76
CA GLY A 121 13.20 -4.98 5.99
C GLY A 121 13.29 -3.59 5.38
N THR A 122 14.51 -3.06 5.22
CA THR A 122 14.75 -1.75 4.60
C THR A 122 14.99 -1.83 3.09
N GLN A 123 15.61 -2.90 2.60
CA GLN A 123 15.91 -3.09 1.18
C GLN A 123 14.76 -3.75 0.40
N ALA A 124 13.92 -4.55 1.06
CA ALA A 124 12.76 -5.17 0.43
C ALA A 124 11.76 -4.10 -0.01
N THR A 125 11.62 -3.95 -1.32
CA THR A 125 10.72 -2.99 -1.96
C THR A 125 9.69 -3.69 -2.85
N PRO A 126 8.81 -4.54 -2.29
CA PRO A 126 7.73 -5.15 -3.06
C PRO A 126 6.87 -4.05 -3.71
N ASP A 127 6.70 -4.14 -5.03
CA ASP A 127 6.02 -3.15 -5.86
C ASP A 127 6.58 -1.71 -5.74
N GLY A 128 7.88 -1.57 -5.44
CA GLY A 128 8.54 -0.27 -5.22
C GLY A 128 8.12 0.41 -3.91
N ARG A 129 7.46 -0.32 -2.99
CA ARG A 129 7.00 0.20 -1.69
C ARG A 129 7.84 -0.37 -0.57
N VAL A 130 8.11 0.44 0.44
CA VAL A 130 8.79 0.00 1.67
C VAL A 130 8.01 -1.15 2.32
N ALA A 131 8.71 -2.20 2.76
CA ALA A 131 8.13 -3.45 3.26
C ALA A 131 6.98 -3.27 4.27
N HIS A 132 7.12 -2.43 5.30
CA HIS A 132 6.03 -2.23 6.28
C HIS A 132 4.78 -1.59 5.66
N ARG A 133 4.93 -0.69 4.67
CA ARG A 133 3.78 -0.09 3.97
C ARG A 133 3.09 -1.10 3.07
N TYR A 134 3.89 -1.92 2.39
CA TYR A 134 3.35 -3.04 1.63
C TYR A 134 2.59 -3.99 2.55
N ALA A 135 3.20 -4.43 3.66
CA ALA A 135 2.57 -5.30 4.65
C ALA A 135 1.26 -4.71 5.20
N ILE A 136 1.23 -3.43 5.57
CA ILE A 136 0.00 -2.75 6.01
C ILE A 136 -1.05 -2.70 4.89
N SER A 137 -0.64 -2.42 3.65
CA SER A 137 -1.56 -2.37 2.50
C SER A 137 -2.12 -3.75 2.18
N TRP A 138 -1.28 -4.78 2.24
CA TRP A 138 -1.62 -6.17 2.05
C TRP A 138 -2.56 -6.65 3.17
N LEU A 139 -2.24 -6.35 4.42
CA LEU A 139 -3.11 -6.65 5.56
C LEU A 139 -4.46 -5.92 5.43
N ALA A 140 -4.46 -4.64 5.06
CA ALA A 140 -5.69 -3.90 4.81
C ALA A 140 -6.52 -4.51 3.67
N LEU A 141 -5.87 -5.09 2.66
CA LEU A 141 -6.53 -5.82 1.57
C LEU A 141 -7.11 -7.14 2.07
N GLN A 142 -6.39 -7.91 2.90
CA GLN A 142 -6.90 -9.15 3.48
C GLN A 142 -8.04 -8.92 4.47
N LEU A 143 -8.04 -7.79 5.17
CA LEU A 143 -9.10 -7.36 6.08
C LEU A 143 -10.26 -6.65 5.33
N ARG A 144 -10.16 -6.46 4.01
CA ARG A 144 -11.20 -5.83 3.19
C ARG A 144 -12.55 -6.56 3.22
N PRO A 145 -12.65 -7.91 3.24
CA PRO A 145 -13.93 -8.60 3.37
C PRO A 145 -14.69 -8.21 4.65
N ALA A 146 -13.95 -7.87 5.73
CA ALA A 146 -14.53 -7.36 6.96
C ALA A 146 -14.89 -5.87 6.91
N ARG A 147 -14.35 -5.12 5.95
CA ARG A 147 -14.65 -3.69 5.79
C ARG A 147 -16.04 -3.54 5.18
N ARG A 148 -16.93 -2.95 5.97
CA ARG A 148 -18.23 -2.47 5.53
C ARG A 148 -18.10 -1.01 5.12
N SER A 149 -18.65 -0.66 3.96
CA SER A 149 -18.86 0.74 3.55
C SER A 149 -20.36 0.98 3.56
N LEU A 150 -20.82 1.98 4.33
CA LEU A 150 -22.24 2.29 4.53
C LEU A 150 -23.06 1.06 5.00
N GLY A 151 -22.50 0.28 5.92
CA GLY A 151 -23.15 -0.93 6.45
C GLY A 151 -23.16 -2.14 5.50
N ARG A 152 -22.60 -2.02 4.27
CA ARG A 152 -22.59 -3.08 3.26
C ARG A 152 -21.18 -3.64 3.06
N PRO A 153 -21.00 -4.95 2.85
CA PRO A 153 -19.70 -5.53 2.52
C PRO A 153 -19.18 -4.92 1.21
N LEU A 154 -17.88 -4.62 1.18
CA LEU A 154 -17.23 -4.17 -0.05
C LEU A 154 -17.24 -5.31 -1.08
N PRO A 155 -17.57 -5.03 -2.35
CA PRO A 155 -17.59 -6.07 -3.38
C PRO A 155 -16.18 -6.63 -3.62
N PRO A 156 -16.04 -7.95 -3.88
CA PRO A 156 -14.78 -8.56 -4.29
C PRO A 156 -14.17 -7.86 -5.52
N SER A 157 -12.84 -7.86 -5.58
CA SER A 157 -12.08 -7.31 -6.71
C SER A 157 -12.45 -8.04 -8.00
N GLY A 158 -12.81 -7.27 -9.03
CA GLY A 158 -13.23 -7.80 -10.34
C GLY A 158 -14.73 -8.03 -10.47
N GLU A 159 -15.52 -7.90 -9.40
CA GLU A 159 -16.97 -8.01 -9.48
C GLU A 159 -17.56 -6.83 -10.28
N THR A 160 -18.20 -7.14 -11.40
CA THR A 160 -18.86 -6.15 -12.24
C THR A 160 -20.22 -5.84 -11.66
N ARG A 161 -20.35 -4.72 -10.93
CA ARG A 161 -21.66 -4.26 -10.47
C ARG A 161 -22.37 -3.41 -11.52
N ARG A 162 -23.55 -3.87 -11.95
CA ARG A 162 -24.53 -3.00 -12.60
C ARG A 162 -25.16 -2.11 -11.52
N ARG A 163 -24.87 -0.81 -11.54
CA ARG A 163 -25.52 0.17 -10.66
C ARG A 163 -26.66 0.86 -11.41
N PRO A 164 -27.88 0.95 -10.83
CA PRO A 164 -29.05 1.50 -11.52
C PRO A 164 -29.16 3.04 -11.51
N ALA A 165 -28.14 3.80 -11.09
CA ALA A 165 -28.22 5.26 -11.02
C ALA A 165 -26.85 5.93 -11.23
N ALA A 166 -26.88 7.24 -11.52
CA ALA A 166 -25.74 8.13 -11.73
C ALA A 166 -24.63 7.87 -10.70
N VAL A 167 -23.51 7.30 -11.15
CA VAL A 167 -22.34 7.03 -10.31
C VAL A 167 -21.39 8.20 -10.44
N TRP A 168 -21.20 8.95 -9.36
CA TRP A 168 -20.15 9.96 -9.29
C TRP A 168 -18.86 9.31 -8.81
N VAL A 169 -17.79 9.47 -9.58
CA VAL A 169 -16.44 9.07 -9.18
C VAL A 169 -15.72 10.34 -8.75
N ALA A 170 -15.70 10.60 -7.45
CA ALA A 170 -14.95 11.72 -6.91
C ALA A 170 -13.45 11.56 -7.22
N GLY A 171 -12.82 12.64 -7.66
CA GLY A 171 -11.37 12.69 -7.77
C GLY A 171 -10.73 12.48 -6.39
N ASP A 172 -9.57 11.85 -6.35
CA ASP A 172 -8.75 11.92 -5.15
C ASP A 172 -8.19 13.34 -4.97
N SER A 173 -7.64 13.64 -3.80
CA SER A 173 -7.01 14.94 -3.50
C SER A 173 -5.81 15.29 -4.40
N SER A 174 -5.43 14.43 -5.35
CA SER A 174 -4.36 14.71 -6.30
C SER A 174 -4.81 15.46 -7.55
N GLY A 175 -6.13 15.61 -7.78
CA GLY A 175 -6.68 16.32 -8.94
C GLY A 175 -6.33 15.68 -10.29
N SER A 176 -5.69 14.51 -10.29
CA SER A 176 -5.29 13.80 -11.50
C SER A 176 -6.40 12.86 -11.96
N LEU A 177 -6.65 12.88 -13.28
CA LEU A 177 -7.60 11.97 -13.91
C LEU A 177 -7.10 10.53 -13.74
N ARG A 178 -7.91 9.62 -13.22
CA ARG A 178 -7.51 8.21 -13.10
C ARG A 178 -7.91 7.42 -14.34
N ARG A 179 -7.10 6.42 -14.67
CA ARG A 179 -7.43 5.47 -15.74
C ARG A 179 -8.74 4.75 -15.39
N GLY A 180 -9.71 4.79 -16.30
CA GLY A 180 -11.04 4.21 -16.11
C GLY A 180 -11.59 3.64 -17.40
N ARG A 181 -12.54 2.71 -17.30
CA ARG A 181 -13.27 2.17 -18.45
C ARG A 181 -14.76 2.16 -18.18
N VAL A 182 -15.53 2.73 -19.09
CA VAL A 182 -16.99 2.72 -19.07
C VAL A 182 -17.48 2.04 -20.35
N THR A 183 -18.42 1.12 -20.24
CA THR A 183 -19.07 0.47 -21.40
C THR A 183 -20.53 0.90 -21.44
N GLY A 184 -21.01 1.33 -22.60
CA GLY A 184 -22.39 1.80 -22.77
C GLY A 184 -23.44 0.68 -22.72
N PRO A 185 -24.75 1.03 -22.63
CA PRO A 185 -25.27 2.40 -22.75
C PRO A 185 -25.07 3.22 -21.47
N ALA A 186 -24.44 4.40 -21.58
CA ALA A 186 -24.16 5.28 -20.45
C ALA A 186 -23.85 6.71 -20.88
N ARG A 187 -24.29 7.70 -20.09
CA ARG A 187 -23.85 9.10 -20.22
C ARG A 187 -22.73 9.36 -19.22
N VAL A 188 -21.56 9.75 -19.71
CA VAL A 188 -20.39 10.07 -18.89
C VAL A 188 -20.18 11.57 -18.91
N THR A 189 -20.22 12.22 -17.75
CA THR A 189 -19.86 13.64 -17.60
C THR A 189 -18.50 13.76 -16.94
N PHE A 190 -17.72 14.75 -17.36
CA PHE A 190 -16.40 15.00 -16.82
C PHE A 190 -16.41 16.30 -15.99
N ALA A 191 -15.78 16.25 -14.82
CA ALA A 191 -15.62 17.43 -13.96
C ALA A 191 -14.63 18.45 -14.54
N ALA A 192 -13.80 18.03 -15.50
CA ALA A 192 -12.84 18.86 -16.20
C ALA A 192 -12.94 18.59 -17.71
N PRO A 193 -12.61 19.58 -18.54
CA PRO A 193 -12.62 19.43 -20.00
C PRO A 193 -11.63 18.34 -20.46
N LEU A 194 -12.10 17.35 -21.23
CA LEU A 194 -11.26 16.28 -21.80
C LEU A 194 -11.37 16.24 -23.32
N ALA A 195 -10.25 15.93 -23.97
CA ALA A 195 -10.24 15.59 -25.39
C ALA A 195 -10.74 14.17 -25.57
N VAL A 196 -11.80 14.00 -26.35
CA VAL A 196 -12.40 12.69 -26.63
C VAL A 196 -12.16 12.33 -28.07
N ARG A 197 -11.42 11.24 -28.31
CA ARG A 197 -11.19 10.69 -29.65
C ARG A 197 -11.99 9.40 -29.82
N ARG A 198 -12.81 9.33 -30.87
CA ARG A 198 -13.55 8.13 -31.25
C ARG A 198 -12.78 7.35 -32.33
N ARG A 199 -12.57 6.06 -32.11
CA ARG A 199 -12.00 5.10 -33.08
C ARG A 199 -12.87 3.85 -33.10
N GLY A 200 -13.82 3.79 -34.04
CA GLY A 200 -14.85 2.75 -34.08
C GLY A 200 -15.69 2.76 -32.80
N ARG A 201 -15.88 1.59 -32.18
CA ARG A 201 -16.62 1.43 -30.90
C ARG A 201 -15.84 1.82 -29.64
N ARG A 202 -14.63 2.41 -29.79
CA ARG A 202 -13.79 2.81 -28.66
C ARG A 202 -13.63 4.32 -28.65
N LEU A 203 -13.94 4.92 -27.51
CA LEU A 203 -13.70 6.32 -27.22
C LEU A 203 -12.55 6.41 -26.22
N VAL A 204 -11.63 7.34 -26.42
CA VAL A 204 -10.51 7.59 -25.51
C VAL A 204 -10.59 9.03 -25.05
N ALA A 205 -10.72 9.23 -23.74
CA ALA A 205 -10.71 10.55 -23.12
C ALA A 205 -9.33 10.81 -22.48
N THR A 206 -8.68 11.89 -22.88
CA THR A 206 -7.38 12.34 -22.38
C THR A 206 -7.46 13.79 -21.92
N PRO A 207 -6.74 14.19 -20.86
CA PRO A 207 -6.60 15.60 -20.48
C PRO A 207 -6.09 16.41 -21.67
N THR A 208 -6.69 17.58 -21.90
CA THR A 208 -6.23 18.53 -22.92
C THR A 208 -6.22 19.93 -22.35
N THR A 209 -5.24 20.73 -22.78
CA THR A 209 -5.20 22.18 -22.57
C THR A 209 -5.77 22.94 -23.77
N GLN A 210 -5.96 22.26 -24.90
CA GLN A 210 -6.48 22.87 -26.13
C GLN A 210 -8.02 22.81 -26.13
N PRO A 211 -8.70 23.97 -26.29
CA PRO A 211 -10.16 24.06 -26.18
C PRO A 211 -10.92 23.45 -27.35
N GLU A 212 -10.28 23.22 -28.50
CA GLU A 212 -10.96 22.93 -29.77
C GLU A 212 -11.64 21.56 -29.86
N SER A 213 -11.35 20.61 -28.96
CA SER A 213 -11.95 19.28 -28.98
C SER A 213 -12.37 18.80 -27.58
N VAL A 214 -12.91 19.71 -26.78
CA VAL A 214 -13.29 19.45 -25.39
C VAL A 214 -14.74 18.95 -25.32
N ALA A 215 -14.93 17.81 -24.66
CA ALA A 215 -16.27 17.35 -24.29
C ALA A 215 -16.45 17.45 -22.77
N ALA A 216 -17.52 18.13 -22.34
CA ALA A 216 -17.98 18.09 -20.94
C ALA A 216 -18.69 16.77 -20.60
N GLY A 217 -19.16 16.04 -21.63
CA GLY A 217 -19.73 14.72 -21.48
C GLY A 217 -19.86 13.97 -22.80
N VAL A 218 -20.04 12.66 -22.71
CA VAL A 218 -20.09 11.73 -23.83
C VAL A 218 -21.21 10.74 -23.59
N ASP A 219 -22.10 10.62 -24.56
CA ASP A 219 -23.11 9.56 -24.60
C ASP A 219 -22.53 8.33 -25.29
N LEU A 220 -22.55 7.20 -24.60
CA LEU A 220 -22.06 5.91 -25.09
C LEU A 220 -23.24 5.04 -25.48
N ALA A 221 -23.25 4.55 -26.72
CA ALA A 221 -24.21 3.55 -27.19
C ALA A 221 -23.89 2.14 -26.65
N ALA A 222 -24.84 1.21 -26.80
CA ALA A 222 -24.64 -0.18 -26.42
C ALA A 222 -23.42 -0.78 -27.16
N GLY A 223 -22.47 -1.34 -26.40
CA GLY A 223 -21.24 -1.90 -26.96
C GLY A 223 -20.12 -0.90 -27.26
N GLU A 224 -20.35 0.40 -27.08
CA GLU A 224 -19.26 1.40 -27.07
C GLU A 224 -18.49 1.36 -25.76
N ARG A 225 -17.18 1.62 -25.82
CA ARG A 225 -16.28 1.62 -24.66
C ARG A 225 -15.51 2.92 -24.59
N LEU A 226 -15.68 3.67 -23.51
CA LEU A 226 -14.85 4.82 -23.17
C LEU A 226 -13.68 4.39 -22.27
N GLU A 227 -12.46 4.63 -22.70
CA GLU A 227 -11.26 4.52 -21.87
C GLU A 227 -10.76 5.92 -21.49
N VAL A 228 -10.80 6.22 -20.21
CA VAL A 228 -10.20 7.42 -19.63
C VAL A 228 -8.72 7.13 -19.39
N ARG A 229 -7.83 7.96 -19.92
CA ARG A 229 -6.37 7.85 -19.75
C ARG A 229 -5.85 9.09 -19.00
N PRO A 230 -4.99 8.92 -17.98
CA PRO A 230 -4.31 10.03 -17.33
C PRO A 230 -3.39 10.79 -18.30
#